data_AF-A0A2V6V200-F1
#
_entry.id   AF-A0A2V6V200-F1
#
_cell.length_a   1.000
_cell.length_b   1.000
_cell.length_c   1.000
_cell.angle_alpha   90.00
_cell.angle_beta   90.00
_cell.angle_gamma   90.00
#
_symmetry.space_group_name_H-M   'P 1'
#
loop_
_entity.id
_entity.type
_entity.pdbx_description
1 polymer ?
#
loop_
_entity_poly.entity_id
_entity_poly.type
_entity_poly.pdbx_seq_one_letter_code
_entity_poly.pdbx_strand_id
1 'polypeptide(L)'
;MKLAGIPRAPRFPRMARVKQRFAGPTLPDVRAAVRDALTSIALPVRAGQSVALAVGSRGIVNIDAVVRATVDDLKARAARPFIFPAMGSHGGGTADGQRSVLEHYGITEAAMGCPIRATMEVVQIGTALGLPVWLDAHAAEADWIGVINRVKPHTGFTGTVESGLFKMMTIGMGKHRGAVQAHRANIRHGYEPMIVALGREMLARARIAFGLGIVENGYDETALVRAFLPTELEAGERELLRQAKAWMAKLPFDPIDLLIVDEMGKDVSGSGMDTNILGRHATFFEPPYTSP
;
A
#
# COMPACT_ATOMS: atom_id res chain seq x y z
N MET A 1 5.06 -61.68 -20.64
CA MET A 1 4.19 -60.88 -21.53
C MET A 1 2.91 -60.49 -20.77
N LYS A 2 2.88 -59.34 -20.09
CA LYS A 2 1.69 -58.73 -19.45
C LYS A 2 1.92 -57.22 -19.25
N LEU A 3 1.83 -56.47 -20.34
CA LEU A 3 1.70 -54.99 -20.33
C LEU A 3 0.42 -54.55 -21.08
N ALA A 4 -0.53 -55.46 -21.28
CA ALA A 4 -1.84 -55.16 -21.87
C ALA A 4 -2.79 -54.75 -20.75
N GLY A 5 -2.84 -53.45 -20.44
CA GLY A 5 -3.75 -52.94 -19.42
C GLY A 5 -3.50 -51.51 -18.93
N ILE A 6 -2.40 -50.86 -19.33
CA ILE A 6 -2.25 -49.43 -19.04
C ILE A 6 -3.19 -48.68 -20.00
N PRO A 7 -4.25 -48.01 -19.52
CA PRO A 7 -5.08 -47.18 -20.38
C PRO A 7 -4.17 -46.19 -21.09
N ARG A 8 -4.32 -46.07 -22.41
CA ARG A 8 -3.63 -45.03 -23.19
C ARG A 8 -3.79 -43.71 -22.44
N ALA A 9 -2.68 -43.01 -22.20
CA ALA A 9 -2.70 -41.72 -21.53
C ALA A 9 -3.84 -40.87 -22.14
N PRO A 10 -4.73 -40.29 -21.31
CA PRO A 10 -5.87 -39.54 -21.81
C PRO A 10 -5.36 -38.49 -22.79
N ARG A 11 -5.97 -38.42 -23.97
CA ARG A 11 -5.66 -37.33 -24.91
C ARG A 11 -6.09 -36.03 -24.24
N PHE A 12 -5.12 -35.21 -23.88
CA PHE A 12 -5.39 -33.86 -23.42
C PHE A 12 -6.20 -33.09 -24.47
N PRO A 13 -7.04 -32.12 -24.06
CA PRO A 13 -7.73 -31.25 -25.00
C PRO A 13 -6.72 -30.52 -25.90
N ARG A 14 -7.18 -30.04 -27.05
CA ARG A 14 -6.34 -29.20 -27.91
C ARG A 14 -6.00 -27.92 -27.14
N MET A 15 -4.71 -27.74 -26.84
CA MET A 15 -4.22 -26.55 -26.13
C MET A 15 -3.74 -25.50 -27.13
N ALA A 16 -3.98 -24.22 -26.82
CA ALA A 16 -3.42 -23.08 -27.52
C ALA A 16 -2.67 -22.18 -26.53
N ARG A 17 -1.56 -21.59 -26.96
CA ARG A 17 -0.85 -20.58 -26.15
C ARG A 17 -1.46 -19.21 -26.43
N VAL A 18 -1.85 -18.52 -25.37
CA VAL A 18 -2.35 -17.14 -25.42
C VAL A 18 -1.30 -16.23 -24.80
N LYS A 19 -1.02 -15.10 -25.46
CA LYS A 19 -0.19 -14.03 -24.91
C LYS A 19 -1.03 -12.77 -24.82
N GLN A 20 -1.21 -12.25 -23.62
CA GLN A 20 -1.90 -10.97 -23.39
C GLN A 20 -0.90 -9.82 -23.37
N ARG A 21 -1.38 -8.63 -23.74
CA ARG A 21 -0.70 -7.36 -23.51
C ARG A 21 -1.65 -6.49 -22.72
N PHE A 22 -1.22 -6.03 -21.56
CA PHE A 22 -1.96 -5.11 -20.71
C PHE A 22 -1.52 -3.68 -20.99
N ALA A 23 -2.43 -2.74 -20.76
CA ALA A 23 -2.07 -1.33 -20.71
C ALA A 23 -1.16 -1.10 -19.50
N GLY A 24 -0.04 -0.42 -19.71
CA GLY A 24 0.91 -0.10 -18.65
C GLY A 24 1.57 1.22 -18.94
N PRO A 25 0.99 2.35 -18.49
CA PRO A 25 1.78 3.57 -18.40
C PRO A 25 2.93 3.29 -17.43
N THR A 26 4.11 3.80 -17.77
CA THR A 26 5.32 3.65 -16.96
C THR A 26 5.99 5.01 -16.89
N LEU A 27 6.34 5.44 -15.68
CA LEU A 27 7.05 6.69 -15.48
C LEU A 27 8.52 6.51 -15.89
N PRO A 28 9.03 7.31 -16.85
CA PRO A 28 10.41 7.21 -17.28
C PRO A 28 11.39 7.73 -16.22
N ASP A 29 10.98 8.72 -15.42
CA ASP A 29 11.76 9.26 -14.31
C ASP A 29 10.86 9.45 -13.08
N VAL A 30 10.95 8.49 -12.15
CA VAL A 30 10.20 8.50 -10.90
C VAL A 30 10.60 9.68 -9.99
N ARG A 31 11.88 10.07 -9.98
CA ARG A 31 12.34 11.17 -9.11
C ARG A 31 11.82 12.51 -9.59
N ALA A 32 11.80 12.73 -10.92
CA ALA A 32 11.18 13.91 -11.51
C ALA A 32 9.69 13.95 -11.22
N ALA A 33 8.97 12.84 -11.45
CA ALA A 33 7.53 12.77 -11.19
C ALA A 33 7.16 13.07 -9.74
N VAL A 34 7.98 12.62 -8.76
CA VAL A 34 7.77 12.94 -7.34
C VAL A 34 7.96 14.42 -7.06
N ARG A 35 9.01 15.06 -7.61
CA ARG A 35 9.21 16.51 -7.48
C ARG A 35 8.04 17.27 -8.08
N ASP A 36 7.63 16.92 -9.29
CA ASP A 36 6.52 17.57 -9.99
C ASP A 36 5.23 17.45 -9.17
N ALA A 37 4.92 16.26 -8.65
CA ALA A 37 3.76 16.03 -7.78
C ALA A 37 3.81 16.88 -6.49
N LEU A 38 4.96 16.99 -5.83
CA LEU A 38 5.09 17.80 -4.61
C LEU A 38 5.06 19.30 -4.89
N THR A 39 5.55 19.74 -6.04
CA THR A 39 5.48 21.16 -6.46
C THR A 39 4.09 21.58 -6.93
N SER A 40 3.25 20.64 -7.37
CA SER A 40 1.88 20.93 -7.80
C SER A 40 0.92 21.23 -6.65
N ILE A 41 1.34 21.04 -5.40
CA ILE A 41 0.55 21.34 -4.20
C ILE A 41 1.25 22.38 -3.33
N ALA A 42 0.47 23.25 -2.68
CA ALA A 42 0.97 24.23 -1.76
C ALA A 42 1.18 23.60 -0.37
N LEU A 43 2.34 22.99 -0.16
CA LEU A 43 2.69 22.40 1.14
C LEU A 43 2.70 23.47 2.25
N PRO A 44 2.11 23.20 3.43
CA PRO A 44 2.10 24.14 4.55
C PRO A 44 3.44 24.18 5.33
N VAL A 45 4.47 23.48 4.84
CA VAL A 45 5.76 23.28 5.49
C VAL A 45 6.64 24.53 5.36
N ARG A 46 7.15 25.02 6.49
CA ARG A 46 8.08 26.16 6.57
C ARG A 46 9.50 25.68 6.85
N ALA A 47 10.48 26.54 6.53
CA ALA A 47 11.88 26.31 6.86
C ALA A 47 12.06 26.01 8.36
N GLY A 48 12.90 25.04 8.67
CA GLY A 48 13.19 24.57 10.03
C GLY A 48 12.18 23.59 10.61
N GLN A 49 10.96 23.47 10.05
CA GLN A 49 9.95 22.54 10.56
C GLN A 49 10.31 21.08 10.28
N SER A 50 9.97 20.22 11.22
CA SER A 50 10.12 18.77 11.12
C SER A 50 9.00 18.14 10.30
N VAL A 51 9.35 17.17 9.44
CA VAL A 51 8.37 16.43 8.64
C VAL A 51 8.58 14.93 8.81
N ALA A 52 7.63 14.25 9.45
CA ALA A 52 7.63 12.81 9.64
C ALA A 52 7.09 12.12 8.39
N LEU A 53 7.92 11.34 7.69
CA LEU A 53 7.53 10.58 6.50
C LEU A 53 7.17 9.15 6.87
N ALA A 54 5.88 8.83 6.74
CA ALA A 54 5.35 7.49 6.97
C ALA A 54 5.67 6.60 5.76
N VAL A 55 6.42 5.51 5.98
CA VAL A 55 6.81 4.57 4.92
C VAL A 55 6.42 3.14 5.30
N GLY A 56 5.81 2.44 4.34
CA GLY A 56 5.24 1.10 4.54
C GLY A 56 6.24 -0.06 4.48
N SER A 57 5.69 -1.27 4.59
CA SER A 57 6.43 -2.55 4.63
C SER A 57 6.31 -3.40 3.36
N ARG A 58 5.85 -2.82 2.25
CA ARG A 58 5.63 -3.56 1.00
C ARG A 58 6.74 -3.24 0.01
N GLY A 59 7.18 -4.26 -0.72
CA GLY A 59 7.93 -4.07 -1.96
C GLY A 59 7.07 -3.25 -2.91
N ILE A 60 7.46 -2.00 -3.06
CA ILE A 60 6.91 -1.06 -4.03
C ILE A 60 8.09 -0.74 -4.93
N VAL A 61 7.90 -0.91 -6.23
CA VAL A 61 8.96 -0.66 -7.20
C VAL A 61 9.35 0.82 -7.13
N ASN A 62 10.65 1.06 -7.02
CA ASN A 62 11.27 2.39 -6.84
C ASN A 62 10.92 3.13 -5.54
N ILE A 63 10.52 2.43 -4.47
CA ILE A 63 10.15 3.09 -3.19
C ILE A 63 11.29 3.91 -2.58
N ASP A 64 12.51 3.42 -2.65
CA ASP A 64 13.72 4.13 -2.23
C ASP A 64 13.90 5.44 -3.01
N ALA A 65 13.71 5.40 -4.33
CA ALA A 65 13.80 6.59 -5.19
C ALA A 65 12.68 7.59 -4.88
N VAL A 66 11.45 7.12 -4.63
CA VAL A 66 10.31 7.97 -4.25
C VAL A 66 10.55 8.65 -2.90
N VAL A 67 10.95 7.87 -1.88
CA VAL A 67 11.20 8.40 -0.54
C VAL A 67 12.38 9.37 -0.57
N ARG A 68 13.47 9.02 -1.28
CA ARG A 68 14.63 9.90 -1.45
C ARG A 68 14.27 11.21 -2.13
N ALA A 69 13.53 11.18 -3.23
CA ALA A 69 13.08 12.39 -3.92
C ALA A 69 12.19 13.26 -3.03
N THR A 70 11.32 12.65 -2.21
CA THR A 70 10.50 13.37 -1.23
C THR A 70 11.35 14.03 -0.14
N VAL A 71 12.37 13.33 0.38
CA VAL A 71 13.32 13.90 1.35
C VAL A 71 14.10 15.07 0.75
N ASP A 72 14.57 14.94 -0.48
CA ASP A 72 15.33 15.99 -1.17
C ASP A 72 14.47 17.24 -1.41
N ASP A 73 13.20 17.09 -1.82
CA ASP A 73 12.27 18.22 -1.98
C ASP A 73 12.04 18.97 -0.66
N LEU A 74 11.79 18.23 0.43
CA LEU A 74 11.60 18.83 1.75
C LEU A 74 12.86 19.56 2.25
N LYS A 75 14.04 18.98 2.01
CA LYS A 75 15.32 19.65 2.35
C LYS A 75 15.55 20.90 1.51
N ALA A 76 15.18 20.89 0.22
CA ALA A 76 15.26 22.09 -0.63
C ALA A 76 14.39 23.24 -0.11
N ARG A 77 13.30 22.91 0.61
CA ARG A 77 12.46 23.86 1.35
C ARG A 77 13.00 24.21 2.75
N ALA A 78 14.23 23.79 3.05
CA ALA A 78 14.89 23.91 4.36
C ALA A 78 14.12 23.25 5.53
N ALA A 79 13.26 22.27 5.26
CA ALA A 79 12.60 21.46 6.29
C ALA A 79 13.56 20.40 6.86
N ARG A 80 13.16 19.75 7.95
CA ARG A 80 13.91 18.70 8.66
C ARG A 80 13.16 17.37 8.57
N PRO A 81 13.22 16.66 7.43
CA PRO A 81 12.51 15.40 7.28
C PRO A 81 13.16 14.30 8.12
N PHE A 82 12.35 13.36 8.60
CA PHE A 82 12.79 12.06 9.10
C PHE A 82 11.78 11.00 8.68
N ILE A 83 12.22 9.77 8.53
CA ILE A 83 11.36 8.65 8.14
C ILE A 83 10.97 7.89 9.41
N PHE A 84 9.73 7.40 9.46
CA PHE A 84 9.30 6.42 10.45
C PHE A 84 8.58 5.26 9.77
N PRO A 85 8.79 4.02 10.25
CA PRO A 85 8.12 2.86 9.70
C PRO A 85 6.64 2.88 10.08
N ALA A 86 5.75 2.97 9.10
CA ALA A 86 4.31 2.90 9.27
C ALA A 86 3.82 1.56 8.71
N MET A 87 3.91 0.48 9.49
CA MET A 87 3.67 -0.85 8.93
C MET A 87 2.84 -1.78 9.83
N GLY A 88 2.17 -1.22 10.83
CA GLY A 88 1.27 -1.97 11.69
C GLY A 88 2.03 -3.07 12.45
N SER A 89 1.63 -4.32 12.23
CA SER A 89 2.23 -5.52 12.85
C SER A 89 3.42 -6.13 12.09
N HIS A 90 3.83 -5.57 10.95
CA HIS A 90 4.98 -6.09 10.19
C HIS A 90 6.31 -5.91 10.95
N GLY A 91 7.37 -6.58 10.50
CA GLY A 91 8.67 -6.57 11.17
C GLY A 91 8.63 -7.17 12.58
N GLY A 92 7.74 -8.16 12.79
CA GLY A 92 7.50 -8.75 14.09
C GLY A 92 6.86 -7.82 15.13
N GLY A 93 6.37 -6.64 14.72
CA GLY A 93 5.82 -5.65 15.66
C GLY A 93 6.87 -5.06 16.61
N THR A 94 8.12 -4.95 16.17
CA THR A 94 9.24 -4.36 16.93
C THR A 94 9.88 -3.22 16.16
N ALA A 95 10.49 -2.26 16.85
CA ALA A 95 11.17 -1.14 16.19
C ALA A 95 12.32 -1.63 15.27
N ASP A 96 13.14 -2.57 15.75
CA ASP A 96 14.27 -3.11 14.99
C ASP A 96 13.83 -3.93 13.79
N GLY A 97 12.82 -4.80 13.95
CA GLY A 97 12.31 -5.58 12.83
C GLY A 97 11.66 -4.69 11.77
N GLN A 98 10.98 -3.61 12.15
CA GLN A 98 10.45 -2.65 11.19
C GLN A 98 11.56 -1.84 10.49
N ARG A 99 12.64 -1.49 11.21
CA ARG A 99 13.83 -0.87 10.60
C ARG A 99 14.48 -1.79 9.58
N SER A 100 14.65 -3.07 9.91
CA SER A 100 15.21 -4.08 9.00
C SER A 100 14.37 -4.26 7.73
N VAL A 101 13.04 -4.16 7.83
CA VAL A 101 12.15 -4.17 6.66
C VAL A 101 12.42 -2.97 5.75
N LEU A 102 12.62 -1.76 6.29
CA LEU A 102 12.96 -0.59 5.47
C LEU A 102 14.33 -0.75 4.80
N GLU A 103 15.32 -1.26 5.52
CA GLU A 103 16.67 -1.52 5.00
C GLU A 103 16.64 -2.50 3.82
N HIS A 104 15.84 -3.56 3.90
CA HIS A 104 15.65 -4.50 2.79
C HIS A 104 15.10 -3.85 1.52
N TYR A 105 14.35 -2.74 1.65
CA TYR A 105 13.85 -1.95 0.53
C TYR A 105 14.79 -0.80 0.12
N GLY A 106 16.05 -0.82 0.57
CA GLY A 106 17.04 0.23 0.26
C GLY A 106 16.84 1.54 1.03
N ILE A 107 15.94 1.56 2.01
CA ILE A 107 15.63 2.75 2.80
C ILE A 107 16.49 2.74 4.07
N THR A 108 17.66 3.33 3.96
CA THR A 108 18.62 3.54 5.07
C THR A 108 18.87 5.03 5.29
N GLU A 109 19.35 5.40 6.48
CA GLU A 109 19.69 6.81 6.77
C GLU A 109 20.74 7.37 5.81
N ALA A 110 21.71 6.54 5.41
CA ALA A 110 22.73 6.91 4.44
C ALA A 110 22.14 7.15 3.04
N ALA A 111 21.28 6.24 2.57
CA ALA A 111 20.68 6.36 1.23
C ALA A 111 19.69 7.54 1.14
N MET A 112 18.92 7.78 2.20
CA MET A 112 17.91 8.83 2.27
C MET A 112 18.51 10.19 2.68
N GLY A 113 19.64 10.17 3.37
CA GLY A 113 20.28 11.34 3.94
C GLY A 113 19.49 11.97 5.09
N CYS A 114 18.56 11.26 5.71
CA CYS A 114 17.79 11.75 6.86
C CYS A 114 17.61 10.63 7.91
N PRO A 115 17.27 10.98 9.16
CA PRO A 115 17.13 9.99 10.22
C PRO A 115 15.94 9.04 9.98
N ILE A 116 16.09 7.79 10.43
CA ILE A 116 15.01 6.82 10.55
C ILE A 116 14.70 6.63 12.03
N ARG A 117 13.49 7.03 12.44
CA ARG A 117 13.00 6.94 13.82
C ARG A 117 11.96 5.83 13.91
N ALA A 118 12.33 4.72 14.53
CA ALA A 118 11.44 3.58 14.72
C ALA A 118 11.03 3.46 16.19
N THR A 119 9.73 3.40 16.44
CA THR A 119 9.15 3.12 17.75
C THR A 119 7.88 2.29 17.59
N MET A 120 7.52 1.55 18.64
CA MET A 120 6.19 0.94 18.80
C MET A 120 5.26 1.78 19.68
N GLU A 121 5.78 2.81 20.33
CA GLU A 121 5.00 3.73 21.14
C GLU A 121 4.02 4.53 20.28
N VAL A 122 2.79 4.64 20.78
CA VAL A 122 1.71 5.36 20.12
C VAL A 122 0.95 6.22 21.12
N VAL A 123 0.45 7.34 20.62
CA VAL A 123 -0.46 8.24 21.35
C VAL A 123 -1.85 8.16 20.75
N GLN A 124 -2.88 8.31 21.58
CA GLN A 124 -4.25 8.45 21.11
C GLN A 124 -4.51 9.92 20.74
N ILE A 125 -4.91 10.17 19.49
CA ILE A 125 -5.16 11.53 19.00
C ILE A 125 -6.65 11.84 18.80
N GLY A 126 -7.50 10.83 18.88
CA GLY A 126 -8.94 10.95 18.62
C GLY A 126 -9.66 9.62 18.81
N THR A 127 -10.94 9.63 18.43
CA THR A 127 -11.82 8.46 18.50
C THR A 127 -12.80 8.50 17.34
N ALA A 128 -12.99 7.38 16.64
CA ALA A 128 -13.97 7.21 15.58
C ALA A 128 -14.61 5.82 15.66
N LEU A 129 -15.92 5.71 15.44
CA LEU A 129 -16.68 4.46 15.62
C LEU A 129 -16.53 3.84 17.03
N GLY A 130 -16.25 4.66 18.05
CA GLY A 130 -15.94 4.19 19.40
C GLY A 130 -14.56 3.53 19.54
N LEU A 131 -13.69 3.66 18.53
CA LEU A 131 -12.35 3.12 18.49
C LEU A 131 -11.31 4.24 18.62
N PRO A 132 -10.27 4.08 19.46
CA PRO A 132 -9.15 5.01 19.51
C PRO A 132 -8.43 5.13 18.16
N VAL A 133 -8.04 6.35 17.79
CA VAL A 133 -7.12 6.60 16.67
C VAL A 133 -5.71 6.74 17.23
N TRP A 134 -4.85 5.79 16.87
CA TRP A 134 -3.46 5.72 17.33
C TRP A 134 -2.50 6.34 16.31
N LEU A 135 -1.53 7.11 16.80
CA LEU A 135 -0.47 7.70 16.00
C LEU A 135 0.89 7.39 16.63
N ASP A 136 1.88 7.05 15.80
CA ASP A 136 3.30 6.95 16.17
C ASP A 136 3.75 8.16 17.01
N ALA A 137 4.43 7.90 18.13
CA ALA A 137 4.83 8.95 19.07
C ALA A 137 5.77 10.00 18.44
N HIS A 138 6.72 9.61 17.59
CA HIS A 138 7.59 10.56 16.89
C HIS A 138 6.84 11.39 15.85
N ALA A 139 5.89 10.76 15.13
CA ALA A 139 5.05 11.46 14.17
C ALA A 139 4.13 12.48 14.85
N ALA A 140 3.64 12.19 16.05
CA ALA A 140 2.81 13.09 16.84
C ALA A 140 3.56 14.34 17.32
N GLU A 141 4.87 14.23 17.54
CA GLU A 141 5.74 15.34 17.93
C GLU A 141 6.18 16.22 16.75
N ALA A 142 6.03 15.75 15.52
CA ALA A 142 6.44 16.49 14.34
C ALA A 142 5.52 17.70 14.04
N ASP A 143 6.07 18.68 13.35
CA ASP A 143 5.28 19.82 12.84
C ASP A 143 4.31 19.36 11.75
N TRP A 144 4.75 18.42 10.91
CA TRP A 144 3.97 17.89 9.80
C TRP A 144 4.24 16.40 9.57
N ILE A 145 3.28 15.72 8.96
CA ILE A 145 3.36 14.32 8.55
C ILE A 145 3.11 14.21 7.04
N GLY A 146 3.98 13.50 6.33
CA GLY A 146 3.78 13.09 4.94
C GLY A 146 3.54 11.59 4.88
N VAL A 147 2.50 11.15 4.16
CA VAL A 147 2.16 9.72 4.04
C VAL A 147 2.56 9.23 2.65
N ILE A 148 3.42 8.21 2.56
CA ILE A 148 3.88 7.66 1.27
C ILE A 148 3.44 6.20 1.19
N ASN A 149 2.63 5.85 0.18
CA ASN A 149 2.24 4.46 -0.02
C ASN A 149 1.76 4.16 -1.45
N ARG A 150 1.79 2.87 -1.81
CA ARG A 150 1.13 2.35 -3.01
C ARG A 150 -0.37 2.20 -2.80
N VAL A 151 -1.15 2.74 -3.72
CA VAL A 151 -2.60 2.52 -3.83
C VAL A 151 -2.84 1.33 -4.74
N LYS A 152 -3.48 0.28 -4.22
CA LYS A 152 -3.75 -0.93 -4.98
C LYS A 152 -4.95 -1.74 -4.45
N PRO A 153 -5.51 -2.64 -5.27
CA PRO A 153 -6.47 -3.63 -4.80
C PRO A 153 -5.92 -4.47 -3.64
N HIS A 154 -6.74 -4.67 -2.61
CA HIS A 154 -6.43 -5.47 -1.44
C HIS A 154 -6.79 -6.93 -1.70
N THR A 155 -5.98 -7.85 -1.20
CA THR A 155 -6.14 -9.30 -1.44
C THR A 155 -7.23 -9.96 -0.59
N GLY A 156 -8.04 -9.18 0.13
CA GLY A 156 -8.85 -9.72 1.24
C GLY A 156 -10.17 -9.01 1.51
N PHE A 157 -10.44 -7.92 0.79
CA PHE A 157 -11.72 -7.22 0.75
C PHE A 157 -11.73 -6.33 -0.49
N THR A 158 -12.91 -5.91 -0.93
CA THR A 158 -13.10 -5.01 -2.08
C THR A 158 -13.82 -3.75 -1.61
N GLY A 159 -13.41 -2.59 -2.12
CA GLY A 159 -13.99 -1.31 -1.77
C GLY A 159 -13.64 -0.18 -2.74
N THR A 160 -14.07 1.03 -2.40
CA THR A 160 -13.60 2.26 -3.08
C THR A 160 -12.33 2.83 -2.45
N VAL A 161 -12.02 2.41 -1.22
CA VAL A 161 -10.74 2.61 -0.52
C VAL A 161 -10.25 1.25 -0.04
N GLU A 162 -9.01 0.88 -0.38
CA GLU A 162 -8.46 -0.46 -0.12
C GLU A 162 -7.04 -0.40 0.48
N SER A 163 -6.00 -0.87 -0.22
CA SER A 163 -4.62 -0.57 0.17
C SER A 163 -4.24 0.81 -0.35
N GLY A 164 -3.70 1.67 0.50
CA GLY A 164 -3.37 3.04 0.13
C GLY A 164 -3.00 3.91 1.32
N LEU A 165 -3.21 5.21 1.19
CA LEU A 165 -2.82 6.21 2.17
C LEU A 165 -3.75 6.15 3.40
N PHE A 166 -5.06 5.97 3.21
CA PHE A 166 -6.02 5.81 4.30
C PHE A 166 -5.74 4.58 5.16
N LYS A 167 -5.45 3.43 4.53
CA LYS A 167 -5.04 2.24 5.29
C LYS A 167 -3.71 2.45 6.01
N MET A 168 -2.78 3.18 5.40
CA MET A 168 -1.50 3.55 6.02
C MET A 168 -1.73 4.42 7.27
N MET A 169 -2.58 5.43 7.18
CA MET A 169 -2.95 6.31 8.28
C MET A 169 -3.60 5.56 9.44
N THR A 170 -4.48 4.60 9.14
CA THR A 170 -5.28 3.91 10.17
C THR A 170 -4.57 2.74 10.82
N ILE A 171 -3.85 1.93 10.03
CA ILE A 171 -3.22 0.69 10.49
C ILE A 171 -1.71 0.86 10.60
N GLY A 172 -1.09 1.45 9.58
CA GLY A 172 0.37 1.60 9.49
C GLY A 172 0.92 2.48 10.61
N MET A 173 0.42 3.72 10.68
CA MET A 173 0.84 4.75 11.63
C MET A 173 0.42 4.43 13.08
N GLY A 174 -0.63 3.63 13.26
CA GLY A 174 -1.07 3.14 14.56
C GLY A 174 -0.23 1.98 15.13
N LYS A 175 0.81 1.54 14.42
CA LYS A 175 1.74 0.46 14.84
C LYS A 175 1.02 -0.85 15.14
N HIS A 176 1.69 -1.73 15.89
CA HIS A 176 1.12 -3.01 16.28
C HIS A 176 -0.23 -2.85 17.00
N ARG A 177 -0.36 -1.85 17.90
CA ARG A 177 -1.58 -1.59 18.67
C ARG A 177 -2.78 -1.26 17.77
N GLY A 178 -2.61 -0.29 16.87
CA GLY A 178 -3.63 0.11 15.90
C GLY A 178 -3.98 -1.01 14.93
N ALA A 179 -2.99 -1.79 14.50
CA ALA A 179 -3.24 -2.95 13.62
C ALA A 179 -4.11 -4.01 14.30
N VAL A 180 -3.78 -4.43 15.52
CA VAL A 180 -4.57 -5.43 16.27
C VAL A 180 -6.00 -4.92 16.49
N GLN A 181 -6.16 -3.65 16.85
CA GLN A 181 -7.48 -3.03 17.02
C GLN A 181 -8.29 -3.05 15.72
N ALA A 182 -7.71 -2.58 14.61
CA ALA A 182 -8.39 -2.50 13.33
C ALA A 182 -8.83 -3.88 12.83
N HIS A 183 -7.99 -4.91 13.00
CA HIS A 183 -8.33 -6.27 12.57
C HIS A 183 -9.51 -6.85 13.38
N ARG A 184 -9.60 -6.54 14.68
CA ARG A 184 -10.76 -6.92 15.51
C ARG A 184 -12.01 -6.14 15.13
N ALA A 185 -11.87 -4.82 14.96
CA ALA A 185 -12.98 -3.93 14.62
C ALA A 185 -13.61 -4.24 13.25
N ASN A 186 -12.80 -4.71 12.30
CA ASN A 186 -13.25 -5.10 10.98
C ASN A 186 -14.42 -6.11 11.02
N ILE A 187 -14.43 -7.04 11.98
CA ILE A 187 -15.50 -8.05 12.11
C ILE A 187 -16.87 -7.40 12.29
N ARG A 188 -16.93 -6.22 12.93
CA ARG A 188 -18.17 -5.50 13.20
C ARG A 188 -18.51 -4.45 12.15
N HIS A 189 -17.49 -3.76 11.62
CA HIS A 189 -17.68 -2.55 10.81
C HIS A 189 -17.37 -2.73 9.32
N GLY A 190 -16.73 -3.84 8.94
CA GLY A 190 -16.13 -4.00 7.61
C GLY A 190 -14.87 -3.15 7.43
N TYR A 191 -14.05 -3.51 6.43
CA TYR A 191 -12.72 -2.92 6.31
C TYR A 191 -12.80 -1.47 5.83
N GLU A 192 -13.50 -1.23 4.72
CA GLU A 192 -13.61 0.10 4.13
C GLU A 192 -14.28 1.11 5.07
N PRO A 193 -15.47 0.86 5.66
CA PRO A 193 -16.11 1.84 6.54
C PRO A 193 -15.24 2.22 7.74
N MET A 194 -14.55 1.24 8.33
CA MET A 194 -13.60 1.48 9.42
C MET A 194 -12.39 2.29 8.95
N ILE A 195 -11.73 1.88 7.85
CA ILE A 195 -10.54 2.57 7.31
C ILE A 195 -10.88 4.02 6.99
N VAL A 196 -12.03 4.28 6.36
CA VAL A 196 -12.47 5.63 6.01
C VAL A 196 -12.77 6.46 7.27
N ALA A 197 -13.50 5.90 8.23
CA ALA A 197 -13.86 6.63 9.46
C ALA A 197 -12.64 7.01 10.31
N LEU A 198 -11.73 6.06 10.55
CA LEU A 198 -10.52 6.32 11.32
C LEU A 198 -9.54 7.21 10.53
N GLY A 199 -9.49 7.08 9.21
CA GLY A 199 -8.64 7.91 8.36
C GLY A 199 -9.08 9.38 8.34
N ARG A 200 -10.40 9.63 8.32
CA ARG A 200 -10.96 10.99 8.44
C ARG A 200 -10.64 11.62 9.79
N GLU A 201 -10.76 10.86 10.88
CA GLU A 201 -10.38 11.36 12.20
C GLU A 201 -8.87 11.62 12.29
N MET A 202 -8.03 10.78 11.68
CA MET A 202 -6.59 11.04 11.55
C MET A 202 -6.33 12.36 10.80
N LEU A 203 -6.97 12.58 9.66
CA LEU A 203 -6.83 13.83 8.89
C LEU A 203 -7.29 15.07 9.67
N ALA A 204 -8.33 14.94 10.50
CA ALA A 204 -8.88 16.04 11.29
C ALA A 204 -8.02 16.39 12.52
N ARG A 205 -7.28 15.42 13.07
CA ARG A 205 -6.55 15.56 14.35
C ARG A 205 -5.04 15.67 14.18
N ALA A 206 -4.47 14.96 13.22
CA ALA A 206 -3.04 14.96 12.97
C ALA A 206 -2.64 16.09 12.01
N ARG A 207 -1.38 16.51 12.09
CA ARG A 207 -0.80 17.52 11.21
C ARG A 207 -0.37 16.91 9.88
N ILE A 208 -1.28 16.27 9.15
CA ILE A 208 -0.98 15.74 7.82
C ILE A 208 -0.73 16.92 6.88
N ALA A 209 0.46 17.01 6.28
CA ALA A 209 0.77 18.01 5.27
C ALA A 209 0.41 17.53 3.86
N PHE A 210 0.65 16.25 3.57
CA PHE A 210 0.34 15.65 2.28
C PHE A 210 0.26 14.12 2.34
N GLY A 211 -0.38 13.54 1.34
CA GLY A 211 -0.24 12.14 0.97
C GLY A 211 0.37 12.01 -0.42
N LEU A 212 1.30 11.07 -0.61
CA LEU A 212 1.94 10.74 -1.88
C LEU A 212 1.55 9.32 -2.29
N GLY A 213 0.58 9.23 -3.18
CA GLY A 213 0.07 7.99 -3.72
C GLY A 213 0.90 7.50 -4.90
N ILE A 214 1.30 6.23 -4.86
CA ILE A 214 2.01 5.53 -5.93
C ILE A 214 1.05 4.52 -6.55
N VAL A 215 0.98 4.43 -7.88
CA VAL A 215 0.26 3.37 -8.58
C VAL A 215 1.23 2.64 -9.49
N GLU A 216 1.18 1.32 -9.45
CA GLU A 216 1.93 0.45 -10.37
C GLU A 216 0.98 -0.12 -11.43
N ASN A 217 1.52 -0.41 -12.61
CA ASN A 217 0.77 -1.08 -13.67
C ASN A 217 0.81 -2.61 -13.52
N GLY A 218 0.14 -3.34 -14.41
CA GLY A 218 0.12 -4.82 -14.41
C GLY A 218 1.45 -5.52 -14.73
N TYR A 219 2.55 -4.77 -14.93
CA TYR A 219 3.91 -5.29 -15.11
C TYR A 219 4.81 -5.00 -13.90
N ASP A 220 4.22 -4.60 -12.77
CA ASP A 220 4.92 -4.15 -11.56
C ASP A 220 5.82 -2.92 -11.79
N GLU A 221 5.52 -2.08 -12.79
CA GLU A 221 6.27 -0.84 -13.01
C GLU A 221 5.53 0.37 -12.41
N THR A 222 6.28 1.35 -11.88
CA THR A 222 5.70 2.59 -11.37
C THR A 222 5.01 3.37 -12.50
N ALA A 223 3.68 3.45 -12.46
CA ALA A 223 2.86 4.01 -13.51
C ALA A 223 2.48 5.47 -13.26
N LEU A 224 2.31 5.83 -11.98
CA LEU A 224 1.87 7.15 -11.57
C LEU A 224 2.33 7.43 -10.14
N VAL A 225 2.69 8.68 -9.89
CA VAL A 225 2.85 9.25 -8.55
C VAL A 225 2.01 10.51 -8.47
N ARG A 226 1.28 10.71 -7.39
CA ARG A 226 0.44 11.91 -7.19
C ARG A 226 0.46 12.34 -5.73
N ALA A 227 0.65 13.63 -5.49
CA ALA A 227 0.55 14.23 -4.17
C ALA A 227 -0.84 14.83 -3.96
N PHE A 228 -1.32 14.81 -2.72
CA PHE A 228 -2.62 15.34 -2.32
C PHE A 228 -2.49 16.18 -1.06
N LEU A 229 -3.20 17.30 -1.01
CA LEU A 229 -3.49 17.96 0.25
C LEU A 229 -4.49 17.12 1.08
N PRO A 230 -4.54 17.28 2.41
CA PRO A 230 -5.44 16.52 3.28
C PRO A 230 -6.90 16.54 2.84
N THR A 231 -7.36 17.69 2.32
CA THR A 231 -8.74 17.90 1.85
C THR A 231 -9.10 17.14 0.58
N GLU A 232 -8.10 16.74 -0.21
CA GLU A 232 -8.27 16.08 -1.50
C GLU A 232 -7.94 14.58 -1.43
N LEU A 233 -7.27 14.16 -0.35
CA LEU A 233 -6.64 12.85 -0.22
C LEU A 233 -7.62 11.69 -0.37
N GLU A 234 -8.83 11.79 0.21
CA GLU A 234 -9.82 10.71 0.11
C GLU A 234 -10.34 10.51 -1.31
N ALA A 235 -10.75 11.61 -1.96
CA ALA A 235 -11.24 11.57 -3.34
C ALA A 235 -10.11 11.14 -4.31
N GLY A 236 -8.91 11.66 -4.07
CA GLY A 236 -7.70 11.33 -4.80
C GLY A 236 -7.31 9.86 -4.70
N GLU A 237 -7.35 9.27 -3.50
CA GLU A 237 -7.05 7.85 -3.31
C GLU A 237 -8.07 6.95 -4.03
N ARG A 238 -9.37 7.27 -3.95
CA ARG A 238 -10.42 6.53 -4.69
C ARG A 238 -10.17 6.57 -6.20
N GLU A 239 -9.74 7.72 -6.72
CA GLU A 239 -9.37 7.90 -8.12
C GLU A 239 -8.17 7.03 -8.51
N LEU A 240 -7.10 7.05 -7.70
CA LEU A 240 -5.91 6.23 -7.93
C LEU A 240 -6.23 4.74 -7.88
N LEU A 241 -7.09 4.29 -6.95
CA LEU A 241 -7.48 2.89 -6.88
C LEU A 241 -8.24 2.44 -8.13
N ARG A 242 -9.08 3.31 -8.71
CA ARG A 242 -9.78 3.00 -9.96
C ARG A 242 -8.80 2.81 -11.12
N GLN A 243 -7.77 3.66 -11.21
CA GLN A 243 -6.71 3.52 -12.20
C GLN A 243 -5.89 2.23 -11.97
N ALA A 244 -5.53 1.93 -10.72
CA ALA A 244 -4.84 0.69 -10.37
C ALA A 244 -5.64 -0.55 -10.81
N LYS A 245 -6.96 -0.57 -10.57
CA LYS A 245 -7.86 -1.64 -11.03
C LYS A 245 -7.96 -1.73 -12.56
N ALA A 246 -7.88 -0.59 -13.26
CA ALA A 246 -7.96 -0.54 -14.71
C ALA A 246 -6.69 -1.07 -15.41
N TRP A 247 -5.52 -0.91 -14.79
CA TRP A 247 -4.23 -1.39 -15.31
C TRP A 247 -3.82 -2.78 -14.83
N MET A 248 -4.57 -3.33 -13.87
CA MET A 248 -4.33 -4.67 -13.36
C MET A 248 -4.46 -5.71 -14.48
N ALA A 249 -3.61 -6.73 -14.43
CA ALA A 249 -3.76 -7.90 -15.30
C ALA A 249 -5.14 -8.54 -15.11
N LYS A 250 -5.58 -9.33 -16.10
CA LYS A 250 -6.85 -10.07 -16.06
C LYS A 250 -6.68 -11.38 -16.81
N LEU A 251 -7.43 -12.39 -16.39
CA LEU A 251 -7.56 -13.61 -17.18
C LEU A 251 -8.24 -13.28 -18.53
N PRO A 252 -7.90 -14.00 -19.62
CA PRO A 252 -8.41 -13.68 -20.95
C PRO A 252 -9.89 -14.05 -21.16
N PHE A 253 -10.50 -14.75 -20.21
CA PHE A 253 -11.87 -15.26 -20.27
C PHE A 253 -12.52 -15.20 -18.89
N ASP A 254 -13.81 -14.88 -18.84
CA ASP A 254 -14.60 -14.90 -17.60
C ASP A 254 -15.07 -16.31 -17.21
N PRO A 255 -15.68 -17.11 -18.11
CA PRO A 255 -16.04 -18.49 -17.77
C PRO A 255 -14.80 -19.39 -17.82
N ILE A 256 -14.42 -19.94 -16.67
CA ILE A 256 -13.29 -20.85 -16.53
C ILE A 256 -13.73 -22.09 -15.73
N ASP A 257 -13.79 -23.25 -16.39
CA ASP A 257 -14.12 -24.53 -15.71
C ASP A 257 -12.97 -25.03 -14.82
N LEU A 258 -11.72 -24.83 -15.26
CA LEU A 258 -10.51 -25.24 -14.56
C LEU A 258 -9.40 -24.23 -14.78
N LEU A 259 -8.88 -23.68 -13.68
CA LEU A 259 -7.71 -22.82 -13.66
C LEU A 259 -6.56 -23.54 -12.95
N ILE A 260 -5.50 -23.83 -13.68
CA ILE A 260 -4.27 -24.42 -13.13
C ILE A 260 -3.25 -23.30 -12.98
N VAL A 261 -2.81 -23.07 -11.75
CA VAL A 261 -1.79 -22.08 -11.40
C VAL A 261 -0.45 -22.82 -11.26
N ASP A 262 0.54 -22.40 -12.04
CA ASP A 262 1.86 -23.06 -12.11
C ASP A 262 2.71 -22.76 -10.86
N GLU A 263 2.69 -21.51 -10.39
CA GLU A 263 3.47 -21.03 -9.26
C GLU A 263 2.62 -20.28 -8.24
N MET A 264 2.88 -20.50 -6.94
CA MET A 264 2.21 -19.82 -5.83
C MET A 264 3.18 -19.59 -4.67
N GLY A 265 3.02 -18.48 -3.94
CA GLY A 265 3.90 -18.10 -2.85
C GLY A 265 3.51 -16.78 -2.17
N LYS A 266 3.97 -16.59 -0.93
CA LYS A 266 3.69 -15.35 -0.17
C LYS A 266 4.37 -14.11 -0.75
N ASP A 267 5.47 -14.37 -1.46
CA ASP A 267 6.23 -13.45 -2.29
C ASP A 267 5.45 -13.03 -3.55
N VAL A 268 4.59 -13.89 -4.10
CA VAL A 268 3.68 -13.55 -5.21
C VAL A 268 2.50 -12.69 -4.71
N SER A 269 1.81 -13.17 -3.67
CA SER A 269 0.68 -12.46 -3.05
C SER A 269 0.59 -12.81 -1.58
N GLY A 270 0.08 -11.90 -0.74
CA GLY A 270 -0.04 -12.17 0.70
C GLY A 270 -0.84 -13.43 1.05
N SER A 271 -1.75 -13.85 0.17
CA SER A 271 -2.57 -15.07 0.24
C SER A 271 -1.94 -16.30 -0.44
N GLY A 272 -0.76 -16.19 -1.05
CA GLY A 272 -0.13 -17.25 -1.85
C GLY A 272 -0.44 -17.16 -3.34
N MET A 273 -1.64 -16.69 -3.70
CA MET A 273 -2.07 -16.46 -5.09
C MET A 273 -2.76 -15.11 -5.20
N ASP A 274 -2.76 -14.49 -6.39
CA ASP A 274 -3.42 -13.20 -6.58
C ASP A 274 -4.94 -13.35 -6.64
N THR A 275 -5.59 -13.07 -5.51
CA THR A 275 -7.05 -13.19 -5.36
C THR A 275 -7.83 -12.28 -6.28
N ASN A 276 -7.23 -11.18 -6.75
CA ASN A 276 -7.89 -10.21 -7.63
C ASN A 276 -7.89 -10.66 -9.08
N ILE A 277 -6.92 -11.50 -9.49
CA ILE A 277 -6.84 -12.06 -10.84
C ILE A 277 -7.67 -13.33 -10.96
N LEU A 278 -7.70 -14.13 -9.89
CA LEU A 278 -8.40 -15.41 -9.87
C LEU A 278 -9.87 -15.29 -9.45
N GLY A 279 -10.31 -14.12 -8.97
CA GLY A 279 -11.64 -13.90 -8.40
C GLY A 279 -11.95 -14.80 -7.20
N ARG A 280 -10.99 -14.98 -6.28
CA ARG A 280 -11.19 -15.82 -5.09
C ARG A 280 -10.55 -15.22 -3.85
N HIS A 281 -11.35 -14.58 -3.00
CA HIS A 281 -10.88 -14.06 -1.71
C HIS A 281 -10.50 -15.19 -0.75
N ALA A 282 -9.55 -14.90 0.15
CA ALA A 282 -9.19 -15.77 1.27
C ALA A 282 -10.00 -15.50 2.56
N THR A 283 -10.91 -14.52 2.54
CA THR A 283 -11.66 -14.04 3.72
C THR A 283 -13.13 -14.48 3.65
N PHE A 284 -13.63 -15.17 4.67
CA PHE A 284 -15.00 -15.71 4.70
C PHE A 284 -16.11 -14.69 4.92
N PHE A 285 -15.78 -13.48 5.37
CA PHE A 285 -16.76 -12.46 5.79
C PHE A 285 -17.06 -11.42 4.72
N GLU A 286 -16.42 -11.51 3.56
CA GLU A 286 -16.62 -10.61 2.42
C GLU A 286 -17.49 -11.30 1.36
N PRO A 287 -18.31 -10.55 0.60
CA PRO A 287 -19.09 -11.13 -0.51
C PRO A 287 -18.17 -11.86 -1.50
N PRO A 288 -18.59 -13.03 -2.02
CA PRO A 288 -17.82 -13.73 -3.04
C PRO A 288 -17.73 -12.89 -4.33
N TYR A 289 -16.63 -13.04 -5.07
CA TYR A 289 -16.56 -12.52 -6.42
C TYR A 289 -17.62 -13.16 -7.30
N THR A 290 -18.16 -12.39 -8.25
CA THR A 290 -19.11 -12.87 -9.26
C THR A 290 -18.40 -13.47 -10.48
N SER A 291 -17.12 -13.14 -10.68
CA SER A 291 -16.24 -13.65 -11.73
C SER A 291 -14.76 -13.45 -11.32
N PRO A 292 -13.81 -14.16 -11.94
CA PRO A 292 -12.40 -13.76 -11.98
C PRO A 292 -12.18 -12.30 -12.39
#